data_AF-A0A1H8FVH1-F1
#
_entry.id   AF-A0A1H8FVH1-F1
#
_cell.length_a   1.000
_cell.length_b   1.000
_cell.length_c   1.000
_cell.angle_alpha   90.00
_cell.angle_beta   90.00
_cell.angle_gamma   90.00
#
_symmetry.space_group_name_H-M   'P 1'
#
loop_
_entity.id
_entity.type
_entity.pdbx_description
1 polymer ?
#
loop_
_entity_poly.entity_id
_entity_poly.type
_entity_poly.pdbx_seq_one_letter_code
_entity_poly.pdbx_strand_id
1 'polypeptide(L)'
;MLTLLSYAGSVSAIVTEALPKAQAKHFCQLLINDGNSIAPLNYHARSLMTQEDSLTAEQLFAGYIFFQDNWKTMRFFPHTGEDGIVTWYAPTDQLPSTLSPEHQKYIREVFPRLSNEIQAGNWETVDAYIDKMIEYQCKYGGSEAADTIEPSHLIGIIVLFLIGLAVISFLIRNFAAKITKQ
;
A
#
# COMPACT_ATOMS: atom_id res chain seq x y z
N MET A 1 33.83 -7.25 -4.77
CA MET A 1 33.97 -7.82 -6.13
C MET A 1 32.59 -7.79 -6.77
N LEU A 2 32.28 -6.68 -7.45
CA LEU A 2 31.01 -6.44 -8.15
C LEU A 2 31.19 -6.99 -9.56
N THR A 3 30.48 -8.05 -9.92
CA THR A 3 30.48 -8.54 -11.30
C THR A 3 29.07 -8.95 -11.71
N LEU A 4 28.67 -8.42 -12.87
CA LEU A 4 27.56 -8.79 -13.74
C LEU A 4 26.23 -8.07 -13.54
N LEU A 5 26.14 -6.87 -14.10
CA LEU A 5 24.97 -6.39 -14.83
C LEU A 5 25.44 -5.74 -16.13
N SER A 6 25.99 -6.56 -17.03
CA SER A 6 26.16 -6.24 -18.44
C SER A 6 25.27 -7.18 -19.23
N TYR A 7 23.96 -6.91 -19.20
CA TYR A 7 23.02 -7.38 -20.19
C TYR A 7 22.33 -6.15 -20.80
N ALA A 8 23.12 -5.39 -21.55
CA ALA A 8 22.59 -4.46 -22.54
C ALA A 8 22.16 -5.29 -23.76
N GLY A 9 21.10 -6.06 -23.59
CA GLY A 9 20.27 -6.55 -24.67
C GLY A 9 19.02 -5.71 -24.64
N SER A 10 18.70 -5.05 -25.75
CA SER A 10 17.47 -4.29 -25.94
C SER A 10 16.27 -5.19 -25.64
N VAL A 11 15.80 -5.18 -24.41
CA VAL A 11 14.50 -5.73 -24.07
C VAL A 11 13.52 -4.66 -24.55
N SER A 12 13.17 -4.68 -25.85
CA SER A 12 11.82 -4.27 -26.23
C SER A 12 10.89 -5.29 -25.61
N ALA A 13 10.59 -5.11 -24.32
CA ALA A 13 9.40 -5.69 -23.77
C ALA A 13 8.27 -4.93 -24.46
N ILE A 14 7.63 -5.57 -25.44
CA ILE A 14 6.24 -5.23 -25.73
C ILE A 14 5.50 -5.63 -24.46
N VAL A 15 5.42 -4.70 -23.50
CA VAL A 15 4.67 -4.91 -22.26
C VAL A 15 3.20 -4.73 -22.62
N THR A 16 2.59 -5.79 -23.14
CA THR A 16 1.12 -5.83 -23.37
C THR A 16 0.36 -5.85 -22.03
N GLU A 17 1.05 -6.08 -20.90
CA GLU A 17 0.47 -6.34 -19.59
C GLU A 17 0.84 -5.29 -18.51
N ALA A 18 1.29 -4.08 -18.87
CA ALA A 18 1.63 -3.10 -17.83
C ALA A 18 0.35 -2.67 -17.10
N LEU A 19 0.44 -2.53 -15.77
CA LEU A 19 -0.65 -1.87 -15.03
C LEU A 19 -0.94 -0.51 -15.70
N PRO A 20 -2.22 -0.13 -15.83
CA PRO A 20 -2.54 1.17 -16.37
C PRO A 20 -1.91 2.27 -15.49
N LYS A 21 -1.55 3.39 -16.11
CA LYS A 21 -0.76 4.47 -15.47
C LYS A 21 -1.35 4.94 -14.14
N ALA A 22 -2.67 5.01 -14.03
CA ALA A 22 -3.34 5.42 -12.79
C ALA A 22 -3.11 4.40 -11.66
N GLN A 23 -3.38 3.12 -11.92
CA GLN A 23 -3.20 2.02 -10.96
C GLN A 23 -1.74 1.82 -10.58
N ALA A 24 -0.82 1.94 -11.54
CA ALA A 24 0.62 1.87 -11.26
C ALA A 24 1.06 3.02 -10.33
N LYS A 25 0.63 4.25 -10.62
CA LYS A 25 0.91 5.40 -9.77
C LYS A 25 0.32 5.24 -8.37
N HIS A 26 -0.89 4.69 -8.27
CA HIS A 26 -1.58 4.45 -7.01
C HIS A 26 -0.87 3.36 -6.19
N PHE A 27 -0.56 2.22 -6.80
CA PHE A 27 0.22 1.14 -6.19
C PHE A 27 1.57 1.65 -5.67
N CYS A 28 2.25 2.50 -6.44
CA CYS A 28 3.53 3.06 -6.05
C CYS A 28 3.47 4.08 -4.88
N GLN A 29 2.30 4.34 -4.30
CA GLN A 29 2.17 5.09 -3.05
C GLN A 29 2.44 4.21 -1.81
N LEU A 30 2.37 2.89 -1.96
CA LEU A 30 2.68 1.97 -0.87
C LEU A 30 4.10 2.17 -0.37
N LEU A 31 4.25 2.04 0.94
CA LEU A 31 5.55 2.08 1.59
C LEU A 31 6.23 0.70 1.51
N ILE A 32 7.55 0.72 1.37
CA ILE A 32 8.40 -0.47 1.50
C ILE A 32 9.52 -0.18 2.47
N ASN A 33 9.87 -1.17 3.27
CA ASN A 33 11.11 -1.15 4.05
C ASN A 33 12.22 -1.84 3.25
N ASP A 34 13.19 -1.07 2.78
CA ASP A 34 14.32 -1.57 1.98
C ASP A 34 15.49 -2.12 2.83
N GLY A 35 15.33 -2.13 4.16
CA GLY A 35 16.33 -2.52 5.14
C GLY A 35 17.11 -1.33 5.73
N ASN A 36 17.14 -0.18 5.05
CA ASN A 36 17.79 1.03 5.52
C ASN A 36 16.78 2.12 5.90
N SER A 37 15.67 2.20 5.18
CA SER A 37 14.64 3.22 5.35
C SER A 37 13.27 2.70 4.92
N ILE A 38 12.23 3.41 5.37
CA ILE A 38 10.87 3.24 4.88
C ILE A 38 10.61 4.36 3.90
N ALA A 39 10.30 4.01 2.65
CA ALA A 39 10.03 4.98 1.61
C ALA A 39 8.88 4.51 0.72
N PRO A 40 8.15 5.44 0.07
CA PRO A 40 7.15 5.07 -0.91
C PRO A 40 7.80 4.43 -2.14
N LEU A 41 7.13 3.44 -2.74
CA LEU A 41 7.61 2.73 -3.92
C LEU A 41 7.93 3.67 -5.10
N ASN A 42 7.25 4.81 -5.23
CA ASN A 42 7.50 5.77 -6.30
C ASN A 42 8.93 6.36 -6.26
N TYR A 43 9.53 6.45 -5.08
CA TYR A 43 10.92 6.89 -4.90
C TYR A 43 11.88 5.86 -5.52
N HIS A 44 11.64 4.58 -5.25
CA HIS A 44 12.39 3.48 -5.85
C HIS A 44 12.13 3.37 -7.36
N ALA A 45 10.88 3.52 -7.79
CA ALA A 45 10.53 3.48 -9.22
C ALA A 45 11.34 4.51 -10.02
N ARG A 46 11.41 5.76 -9.55
CA ARG A 46 12.10 6.85 -10.26
C ARG A 46 13.62 6.76 -10.20
N SER A 47 14.16 6.14 -9.16
CA SER A 47 15.61 5.97 -9.00
C SER A 47 16.15 4.75 -9.75
N LEU A 48 15.34 3.70 -9.89
CA LEU A 48 15.75 2.42 -10.46
C LEU A 48 15.31 2.21 -11.91
N MET A 49 14.21 2.84 -12.34
CA MET A 49 13.64 2.62 -13.67
C MET A 49 13.95 3.79 -14.59
N THR A 50 14.59 3.50 -15.71
CA THR A 50 14.68 4.41 -16.84
C THR A 50 13.33 4.44 -17.54
N GLN A 51 12.75 5.63 -17.72
CA GLN A 51 11.51 5.76 -18.48
C GLN A 51 11.74 5.34 -19.93
N GLU A 52 10.85 4.49 -20.45
CA GLU A 52 10.76 4.19 -21.87
C GLU A 52 9.72 5.12 -22.51
N ASP A 53 9.84 5.37 -23.83
CA ASP A 53 9.04 6.36 -24.55
C ASP A 53 7.51 6.21 -24.36
N SER A 54 7.03 5.02 -24.00
CA SER A 54 5.60 4.69 -23.84
C SER A 54 5.14 4.45 -22.40
N LEU A 55 6.04 4.27 -21.43
CA LEU A 55 5.70 3.80 -20.08
C LEU A 55 6.31 4.68 -18.99
N THR A 56 5.57 4.92 -17.91
CA THR A 56 6.13 5.62 -16.75
C THR A 56 7.02 4.71 -15.90
N ALA A 57 7.92 5.32 -15.11
CA ALA A 57 8.75 4.60 -14.15
C ALA A 57 7.89 3.75 -13.18
N GLU A 58 6.73 4.27 -12.74
CA GLU A 58 5.80 3.54 -11.89
C GLU A 58 5.19 2.32 -12.60
N GLN A 59 4.87 2.40 -13.91
CA GLN A 59 4.36 1.26 -14.67
C GLN A 59 5.42 0.16 -14.85
N LEU A 60 6.66 0.56 -15.16
CA LEU A 60 7.78 -0.36 -15.26
C LEU A 60 8.07 -1.05 -13.93
N PHE A 61 8.07 -0.27 -12.83
CA PHE A 61 8.36 -0.80 -11.50
C PHE A 61 7.24 -1.71 -10.98
N ALA A 62 5.97 -1.34 -11.17
CA ALA A 62 4.85 -2.22 -10.85
C ALA A 62 4.93 -3.53 -11.65
N GLY A 63 5.27 -3.45 -12.94
CA GLY A 63 5.50 -4.64 -13.76
C GLY A 63 6.63 -5.53 -13.23
N TYR A 64 7.76 -4.94 -12.85
CA TYR A 64 8.86 -5.64 -12.19
C TYR A 64 8.41 -6.33 -10.89
N ILE A 65 7.54 -5.70 -10.12
CA ILE A 65 7.04 -6.27 -8.86
C ILE A 65 6.11 -7.45 -9.10
N PHE A 66 5.11 -7.31 -9.98
CA PHE A 66 4.06 -8.32 -10.17
C PHE A 66 4.46 -9.44 -11.14
N PHE A 67 5.00 -9.12 -12.33
CA PHE A 67 5.25 -10.14 -13.36
C PHE A 67 6.50 -10.99 -13.11
N GLN A 68 7.37 -10.54 -12.21
CA GLN A 68 8.54 -11.32 -11.78
C GLN A 68 8.41 -11.85 -10.35
N ASP A 69 7.21 -11.75 -9.74
CA ASP A 69 6.96 -12.21 -8.38
C ASP A 69 7.88 -11.59 -7.30
N ASN A 70 8.51 -10.44 -7.58
CA ASN A 70 9.40 -9.77 -6.65
C ASN A 70 8.67 -9.26 -5.39
N TRP A 71 7.34 -9.09 -5.47
CA TRP A 71 6.51 -8.80 -4.30
C TRP A 71 6.68 -9.82 -3.15
N LYS A 72 7.07 -11.06 -3.44
CA LYS A 72 7.21 -12.14 -2.43
C LYS A 72 8.25 -11.84 -1.37
N THR A 73 9.35 -11.19 -1.74
CA THR A 73 10.49 -10.92 -0.86
C THR A 73 10.54 -9.48 -0.34
N MET A 74 9.65 -8.63 -0.84
CA MET A 74 9.57 -7.22 -0.47
C MET A 74 8.76 -7.01 0.80
N ARG A 75 9.27 -6.16 1.70
CA ARG A 75 8.69 -5.92 3.02
C ARG A 75 7.66 -4.80 2.99
N PHE A 76 6.40 -5.17 2.77
CA PHE A 76 5.26 -4.25 2.66
C PHE A 76 4.44 -4.14 3.95
N PHE A 77 4.54 -5.12 4.84
CA PHE A 77 3.56 -5.31 5.90
C PHE A 77 4.13 -4.96 7.27
N PRO A 78 3.85 -3.76 7.79
CA PRO A 78 4.28 -3.42 9.13
C PRO A 78 3.46 -4.17 10.19
N HIS A 79 4.09 -4.38 11.34
CA HIS A 79 3.46 -4.81 12.56
C HIS A 79 4.22 -4.20 13.74
N THR A 80 3.49 -3.52 14.61
CA THR A 80 4.02 -3.05 15.89
C THR A 80 3.95 -4.19 16.91
N GLY A 81 5.11 -4.64 17.39
CA GLY A 81 5.21 -5.62 18.47
C GLY A 81 4.74 -5.05 19.81
N GLU A 82 4.64 -5.91 20.83
CA GLU A 82 4.26 -5.50 22.19
C GLU A 82 5.28 -4.52 22.81
N ASP A 83 6.53 -4.54 22.33
CA ASP A 83 7.62 -3.64 22.69
C ASP A 83 7.53 -2.25 22.02
N GLY A 84 6.54 -2.05 21.15
CA GLY A 84 6.38 -0.81 20.38
C GLY A 84 7.29 -0.72 19.14
N ILE A 85 8.09 -1.75 18.85
CA ILE A 85 8.97 -1.76 17.68
C ILE A 85 8.18 -2.19 16.45
N VAL A 86 8.27 -1.41 15.36
CA VAL A 86 7.64 -1.74 14.08
C VAL A 86 8.56 -2.63 13.27
N THR A 87 8.10 -3.86 12.98
CA THR A 87 8.79 -4.78 12.06
C THR A 87 7.99 -4.89 10.76
N TRP A 88 8.68 -4.81 9.62
CA TRP A 88 8.07 -4.94 8.30
C TRP A 88 8.34 -6.33 7.73
N TYR A 89 7.29 -7.01 7.31
CA TYR A 89 7.34 -8.38 6.79
C TYR A 89 7.06 -8.43 5.29
N ALA A 90 7.70 -9.40 4.64
CA ALA A 90 7.34 -9.86 3.31
C ALA A 90 6.25 -10.94 3.39
N PRO A 91 5.43 -11.11 2.34
CA PRO A 91 4.35 -12.12 2.33
C PRO A 91 4.83 -13.56 2.58
N THR A 92 6.06 -13.88 2.17
CA THR A 92 6.65 -15.22 2.35
C THR A 92 7.50 -15.36 3.62
N ASP A 93 7.62 -14.31 4.44
CA ASP A 93 8.37 -14.41 5.68
C ASP A 93 7.75 -15.41 6.66
N GLN A 94 8.58 -15.89 7.58
CA GLN A 94 8.12 -16.60 8.75
C GLN A 94 7.55 -15.60 9.75
N LEU A 95 6.22 -15.48 9.77
CA LEU A 95 5.51 -14.55 10.64
C LEU A 95 5.52 -15.05 12.09
N PRO A 96 5.73 -14.17 13.09
CA PRO A 96 5.69 -14.56 14.50
C PRO A 96 4.31 -15.06 14.92
N SER A 97 4.27 -15.99 15.88
CA SER A 97 3.03 -16.52 16.45
C SER A 97 2.24 -15.49 17.26
N THR A 98 2.86 -14.37 17.62
CA THR A 98 2.20 -13.23 18.29
C THR A 98 1.27 -12.45 17.35
N LEU A 99 1.48 -12.51 16.03
CA LEU A 99 0.53 -11.97 15.07
C LEU A 99 -0.76 -12.79 15.09
N SER A 100 -1.91 -12.11 15.15
CA SER A 100 -3.20 -12.79 15.07
C SER A 100 -3.32 -13.61 13.78
N PRO A 101 -4.05 -14.74 13.78
CA PRO A 101 -4.25 -15.55 12.58
C PRO A 101 -4.82 -14.75 11.40
N GLU A 102 -5.67 -13.76 11.69
CA GLU A 102 -6.24 -12.87 10.68
C GLU A 102 -5.17 -11.99 10.02
N HIS A 103 -4.26 -11.42 10.81
CA HIS A 103 -3.14 -10.63 10.28
C HIS A 103 -2.19 -11.48 9.44
N GLN A 104 -1.86 -12.68 9.92
CA GLN A 104 -1.02 -13.60 9.16
C GLN A 104 -1.67 -13.98 7.83
N LYS A 105 -2.98 -14.25 7.84
CA LYS A 105 -3.73 -14.56 6.63
C LYS A 105 -3.72 -13.38 5.65
N TYR A 106 -3.96 -12.15 6.14
CA TYR A 106 -3.93 -10.96 5.31
C TYR A 106 -2.59 -10.77 4.59
N ILE A 107 -1.48 -10.84 5.34
CA ILE A 107 -0.11 -10.71 4.81
C ILE A 107 0.15 -11.72 3.69
N ARG A 108 -0.32 -12.97 3.84
CA ARG A 108 -0.09 -14.04 2.87
C ARG A 108 -0.97 -13.95 1.63
N GLU A 109 -2.21 -13.47 1.76
CA GLU A 109 -3.22 -13.60 0.71
C GLU A 109 -3.44 -12.33 -0.11
N VAL A 110 -3.13 -11.14 0.42
CA VAL A 110 -3.49 -9.88 -0.26
C VAL A 110 -2.81 -9.71 -1.61
N PHE A 111 -1.52 -10.04 -1.75
CA PHE A 111 -0.80 -9.95 -3.02
C PHE A 111 -1.27 -10.98 -4.06
N PRO A 112 -1.43 -12.29 -3.74
CA PRO A 112 -2.03 -13.24 -4.66
C PRO A 112 -3.41 -12.80 -5.16
N ARG A 113 -4.27 -12.27 -4.27
CA ARG A 113 -5.59 -11.75 -4.65
C ARG A 113 -5.47 -10.53 -5.56
N LEU A 114 -4.65 -9.56 -5.20
CA LEU A 114 -4.40 -8.37 -6.01
C LEU A 114 -3.86 -8.73 -7.40
N SER A 115 -2.93 -9.68 -7.49
CA SER A 115 -2.36 -10.16 -8.76
C SER A 115 -3.41 -10.80 -9.65
N ASN A 116 -4.34 -11.58 -9.08
CA ASN A 116 -5.47 -12.14 -9.83
C ASN A 116 -6.41 -11.04 -10.38
N GLU A 117 -6.69 -9.98 -9.61
CA GLU A 117 -7.50 -8.86 -10.11
C GLU A 117 -6.80 -8.06 -11.22
N ILE A 118 -5.47 -7.91 -11.13
CA ILE A 118 -4.66 -7.30 -12.20
C ILE A 118 -4.77 -8.12 -13.49
N GLN A 119 -4.62 -9.45 -13.40
CA GLN A 119 -4.77 -10.35 -14.55
C GLN A 119 -6.18 -10.35 -15.13
N ALA A 120 -7.21 -10.20 -14.29
CA ALA A 120 -8.59 -10.08 -14.71
C ALA A 120 -8.93 -8.69 -15.32
N GLY A 121 -8.05 -7.70 -15.17
CA GLY A 121 -8.30 -6.33 -15.59
C GLY A 121 -9.35 -5.60 -14.75
N ASN A 122 -9.59 -6.06 -13.52
CA ASN A 122 -10.60 -5.50 -12.60
C ASN A 122 -10.05 -4.28 -11.86
N TRP A 123 -9.80 -3.20 -12.60
CA TRP A 123 -9.04 -2.05 -12.10
C TRP A 123 -9.68 -1.35 -10.88
N GLU A 124 -11.01 -1.32 -10.78
CA GLU A 124 -11.70 -0.79 -9.59
C GLU A 124 -11.40 -1.63 -8.34
N THR A 125 -11.40 -2.96 -8.47
CA THR A 125 -11.05 -3.87 -7.38
C THR A 125 -9.57 -3.76 -7.02
N VAL A 126 -8.70 -3.59 -8.02
CA VAL A 126 -7.26 -3.35 -7.82
C VAL A 126 -7.04 -2.11 -6.96
N ASP A 127 -7.69 -0.98 -7.30
CA ASP A 127 -7.59 0.25 -6.51
C ASP A 127 -8.10 0.05 -5.08
N ALA A 128 -9.22 -0.67 -4.90
CA ALA A 128 -9.75 -0.98 -3.56
C ALA A 128 -8.80 -1.87 -2.72
N TYR A 129 -8.04 -2.77 -3.34
CA TYR A 129 -7.00 -3.54 -2.64
C TYR A 129 -5.82 -2.67 -2.25
N ILE A 130 -5.39 -1.75 -3.13
CA ILE A 130 -4.31 -0.80 -2.86
C ILE A 130 -4.71 0.11 -1.69
N ASP A 131 -5.92 0.66 -1.69
CA ASP A 131 -6.46 1.49 -0.61
C ASP A 131 -6.41 0.77 0.74
N LYS A 132 -6.84 -0.50 0.78
CA LYS A 132 -6.79 -1.32 2.00
C LYS A 132 -5.37 -1.60 2.46
N MET A 133 -4.42 -1.75 1.54
CA MET A 133 -3.01 -1.90 1.90
C MET A 133 -2.43 -0.60 2.46
N ILE A 134 -2.80 0.55 1.90
CA ILE A 134 -2.42 1.87 2.46
C ILE A 134 -3.03 2.05 3.86
N GLU A 135 -4.32 1.73 4.03
CA GLU A 135 -4.98 1.77 5.35
C GLU A 135 -4.28 0.86 6.36
N TYR A 136 -3.91 -0.35 5.93
CA TYR A 136 -3.14 -1.29 6.75
C TYR A 136 -1.80 -0.69 7.17
N GLN A 137 -1.06 -0.06 6.26
CA GLN A 137 0.22 0.59 6.55
C GLN A 137 0.05 1.78 7.51
N CYS A 138 -0.97 2.62 7.32
CA CYS A 138 -1.31 3.70 8.26
C CYS A 138 -1.60 3.16 9.66
N LYS A 139 -2.35 2.05 9.76
CA LYS A 139 -2.81 1.49 11.02
C LYS A 139 -1.69 0.79 11.81
N TYR A 140 -0.78 0.10 11.13
CA TYR A 140 0.21 -0.78 11.78
C TYR A 140 1.66 -0.33 11.62
N GLY A 141 1.93 0.71 10.81
CA GLY A 141 3.27 1.23 10.50
C GLY A 141 3.87 2.21 11.49
N GLY A 142 3.17 2.53 12.58
CA GLY A 142 3.65 3.46 13.60
C GLY A 142 3.88 4.89 13.06
N SER A 143 4.69 5.68 13.77
CA SER A 143 5.01 7.07 13.37
C SER A 143 5.76 7.15 12.05
N GLU A 144 6.60 6.16 11.73
CA GLU A 144 7.44 6.13 10.52
C GLU A 144 6.59 6.07 9.23
N ALA A 145 5.47 5.35 9.26
CA ALA A 145 4.52 5.35 8.15
C ALA A 145 3.66 6.63 8.12
N ALA A 146 3.27 7.16 9.27
CA ALA A 146 2.39 8.33 9.37
C ALA A 146 3.03 9.61 8.81
N ASP A 147 4.34 9.80 8.98
CA ASP A 147 5.06 10.98 8.47
C ASP A 147 5.34 10.90 6.96
N THR A 148 5.27 9.69 6.38
CA THR A 148 5.68 9.42 4.99
C THR A 148 4.50 9.38 4.01
N ILE A 149 3.28 9.11 4.49
CA ILE A 149 2.08 9.08 3.65
C ILE A 149 1.56 10.51 3.47
N GLU A 150 1.67 11.04 2.25
CA GLU A 150 1.15 12.36 1.88
C GLU A 150 -0.32 12.52 2.31
N PRO A 151 -0.70 13.59 3.04
CA PRO A 151 -1.99 13.75 3.70
C PRO A 151 -3.16 14.08 2.75
N SER A 152 -3.15 13.60 1.51
CA SER A 152 -4.25 13.85 0.56
C SER A 152 -5.52 13.05 0.87
N HIS A 153 -5.42 11.94 1.63
CA HIS A 153 -6.57 11.07 1.96
C HIS A 153 -6.92 11.06 3.46
N LEU A 154 -5.93 11.28 4.33
CA LEU A 154 -6.11 11.29 5.79
C LEU A 154 -6.97 12.47 6.26
N ILE A 155 -6.81 13.66 5.65
CA ILE A 155 -7.68 14.81 5.94
C ILE A 155 -9.13 14.50 5.58
N GLY A 156 -9.38 13.86 4.43
CA GLY A 156 -10.74 13.51 4.00
C GLY A 156 -11.44 12.56 4.97
N ILE A 157 -10.73 11.51 5.42
CA ILE A 157 -11.25 10.53 6.37
C ILE A 157 -11.47 11.15 7.76
N ILE A 158 -10.52 11.97 8.25
CA ILE A 158 -10.67 12.69 9.52
C ILE A 158 -11.86 13.65 9.47
N VAL A 159 -12.02 14.42 8.38
CA VAL A 159 -13.14 15.36 8.22
C VAL A 159 -14.48 14.62 8.17
N LEU A 160 -14.58 13.49 7.45
CA LEU A 160 -15.80 12.67 7.42
C LEU A 160 -16.15 12.12 8.81
N PHE A 161 -15.17 11.66 9.58
CA PHE A 161 -15.38 11.17 10.93
C PHE A 161 -15.82 12.28 11.89
N LEU A 162 -15.20 13.47 11.79
CA LEU A 162 -15.57 14.65 12.59
C LEU A 162 -16.99 15.16 12.26
N ILE A 163 -17.38 15.17 10.98
CA ILE A 163 -18.75 15.52 10.58
C ILE A 163 -19.75 14.51 11.15
N GLY A 164 -19.45 13.21 11.07
CA GLY A 164 -20.28 12.15 11.65
C GLY A 164 -20.51 12.34 13.15
N LEU A 165 -19.44 12.60 13.92
CA LEU A 165 -19.53 12.89 15.34
C LEU A 165 -20.33 14.17 15.64
N ALA A 166 -20.14 15.23 14.84
CA ALA A 166 -20.88 16.47 15.00
C ALA A 166 -22.39 16.27 14.80
N VAL A 167 -22.80 15.53 13.75
CA VAL A 167 -24.21 15.21 13.48
C VAL A 167 -24.82 14.39 14.61
N ILE A 168 -24.11 13.36 15.09
CA ILE A 168 -24.56 12.54 16.22
C ILE A 168 -24.74 13.42 17.48
N SER A 169 -23.76 14.27 17.79
CA SER A 169 -23.84 15.17 18.95
C SER A 169 -24.99 16.17 18.86
N PHE A 170 -25.29 16.66 17.66
CA PHE A 170 -26.40 17.58 17.40
C PHE A 170 -27.76 16.88 17.58
N LEU A 171 -27.90 15.65 17.07
CA LEU A 171 -29.11 14.86 17.26
C LEU A 171 -29.36 14.53 18.73
N ILE A 172 -28.33 14.14 19.49
CA ILE A 172 -28.44 13.87 20.93
C ILE A 172 -28.89 15.13 21.68
N ARG A 173 -28.29 16.29 21.41
CA ARG A 173 -28.65 17.57 22.05
C ARG A 173 -30.08 17.99 21.75
N ASN A 174 -30.53 17.85 20.50
CA ASN A 174 -31.89 18.21 20.10
C ASN A 174 -32.93 17.25 20.72
N PHE A 175 -32.60 15.96 20.83
CA PHE A 175 -33.48 14.98 21.48
C PHE A 175 -33.58 15.23 22.99
N ALA A 176 -32.46 15.51 23.66
CA ALA A 176 -32.45 15.87 25.08
C ALA A 176 -33.26 17.14 25.36
N ALA A 177 -33.12 18.18 24.53
CA ALA A 177 -33.87 19.43 24.67
C ALA A 177 -35.39 19.28 24.48
N LYS A 178 -35.83 18.26 23.74
CA LYS A 178 -37.25 17.96 23.51
C LYS A 178 -37.90 17.22 24.69
N ILE A 179 -37.12 16.45 25.45
CA ILE A 179 -37.58 15.72 26.64
C ILE A 179 -37.76 16.66 27.84
N THR A 180 -36.94 17.70 28.00
CA THR A 180 -37.04 18.65 29.14
C THR A 180 -38.20 19.66 29.00
N LYS A 181 -38.95 19.65 27.89
CA LYS A 181 -40.07 20.56 27.62
C LYS A 181 -41.46 19.88 27.65
N GLN A 182 -41.55 18.64 28.12
CA GLN A 182 -42.81 17.96 28.45
C GLN A 182 -42.94 17.84 29.97
#